data_AF-A0A4Q5TJ03-F1
#
_entry.id   AF-A0A4Q5TJ03-F1
#
_cell.length_a   1.000
_cell.length_b   1.000
_cell.length_c   1.000
_cell.angle_alpha   90.00
_cell.angle_beta   90.00
_cell.angle_gamma   90.00
#
_symmetry.space_group_name_H-M   'P 1'
#
loop_
_entity.id
_entity.type
_entity.pdbx_description
1 polymer ?
#
loop_
_entity_poly.entity_id
_entity_poly.type
_entity_poly.pdbx_seq_one_letter_code
_entity_poly.pdbx_strand_id
1 'polypeptide(L)'
;ECLETISRLIAPIAPFFSDWLFVNLNEVTQRFEHESVHHAFFPKADESVINLALEKRMQLAQDACSLVLSLRKKVNIKVRQPLQKVFIPAMDAEMADNIRLVEEIIKTETNVKEIELLAADNDFIRKKAKANFKTLGKKLGPKMKWAAAAIEKMDNAVIEQVLAAEYVMNGAEIAAGESPIIINAEDIEIITDEIPGYEIAGKGSLTVALDVTITEALQNEGNAREFVNRVQNIRKDSGFELTDRIDVTVSENALQSSLIEFKDYICREILANSLEFVPVVNKGISIEVNEATLNVYVKKS
;
A
#
# COMPACT_ATOMS: atom_id res chain seq x y z
N GLU A 1 -23.23 -10.26 -8.81
CA GLU A 1 -23.37 -10.85 -7.47
C GLU A 1 -23.01 -9.87 -6.35
N CYS A 2 -21.75 -9.46 -6.14
CA CYS A 2 -21.40 -8.56 -5.02
C CYS A 2 -22.24 -7.27 -4.98
N LEU A 3 -22.35 -6.55 -6.10
CA LEU A 3 -23.14 -5.31 -6.17
C LEU A 3 -24.66 -5.55 -5.96
N GLU A 4 -25.18 -6.71 -6.39
CA GLU A 4 -26.59 -7.11 -6.21
C GLU A 4 -26.90 -7.50 -4.76
N THR A 5 -25.92 -8.10 -4.07
CA THR A 5 -26.03 -8.39 -2.65
C THR A 5 -25.90 -7.11 -1.82
N ILE A 6 -24.96 -6.23 -2.17
CA ILE A 6 -24.81 -4.91 -1.52
C ILE A 6 -26.09 -4.08 -1.68
N SER A 7 -26.68 -4.02 -2.88
CA SER A 7 -27.92 -3.25 -3.09
C SER A 7 -29.05 -3.72 -2.16
N ARG A 8 -29.20 -5.03 -1.96
CA ARG A 8 -30.17 -5.60 -1.00
C ARG A 8 -29.80 -5.35 0.46
N LEU A 9 -28.51 -5.47 0.83
CA LEU A 9 -28.04 -5.22 2.21
C LEU A 9 -28.27 -3.77 2.64
N ILE A 10 -28.04 -2.80 1.73
CA ILE A 10 -28.17 -1.38 2.04
C ILE A 10 -29.59 -0.85 1.85
N ALA A 11 -30.54 -1.66 1.35
CA ALA A 11 -31.91 -1.22 1.06
C ALA A 11 -32.64 -0.58 2.26
N PRO A 12 -32.51 -1.09 3.50
CA PRO A 12 -33.11 -0.45 4.68
C PRO A 12 -32.48 0.90 5.05
N ILE A 13 -31.24 1.17 4.59
CA ILE A 13 -30.46 2.36 4.97
C ILE A 13 -30.57 3.45 3.88
N ALA A 14 -30.48 3.05 2.62
CA ALA A 14 -30.46 3.94 1.46
C ALA A 14 -31.48 3.45 0.40
N PRO A 15 -32.79 3.56 0.65
CA PRO A 15 -33.83 2.86 -0.12
C PRO A 15 -33.91 3.30 -1.59
N PHE A 16 -33.68 4.58 -1.89
CA PHE A 16 -33.72 5.06 -3.28
C PHE A 16 -32.47 4.66 -4.07
N PHE A 17 -31.29 4.72 -3.44
CA PHE A 17 -30.03 4.40 -4.10
C PHE A 17 -29.87 2.89 -4.34
N SER A 18 -30.24 2.08 -3.34
CA SER A 18 -30.28 0.62 -3.46
C SER A 18 -31.21 0.16 -4.57
N ASP A 19 -32.41 0.75 -4.67
CA ASP A 19 -33.40 0.42 -5.69
C ASP A 19 -32.91 0.80 -7.08
N TRP A 20 -32.38 2.02 -7.23
CA TRP A 20 -31.72 2.45 -8.47
C TRP A 20 -30.60 1.48 -8.88
N LEU A 21 -29.67 1.16 -7.97
CA LEU A 21 -28.56 0.26 -8.25
C LEU A 21 -29.06 -1.14 -8.64
N PHE A 22 -30.04 -1.67 -7.91
CA PHE A 22 -30.62 -2.99 -8.18
C PHE A 22 -31.30 -3.04 -9.55
N VAL A 23 -32.12 -2.04 -9.90
CA VAL A 23 -32.82 -1.96 -11.20
C VAL A 23 -31.81 -1.92 -12.34
N ASN A 24 -30.82 -1.02 -12.30
CA ASN A 24 -29.82 -0.91 -13.37
C ASN A 24 -29.01 -2.20 -13.56
N LEU A 25 -28.69 -2.90 -12.47
CA LEU A 25 -28.00 -4.19 -12.56
C LEU A 25 -28.93 -5.26 -13.13
N ASN A 26 -30.17 -5.35 -12.64
CA ASN A 26 -31.10 -6.39 -13.03
C ASN A 26 -31.63 -6.23 -14.47
N GLU A 27 -31.69 -5.00 -14.99
CA GLU A 27 -31.97 -4.75 -16.42
C GLU A 27 -30.99 -5.51 -17.34
N VAL A 28 -29.72 -5.57 -16.95
CA VAL A 28 -28.67 -6.25 -17.71
C VAL A 28 -28.56 -7.73 -17.34
N THR A 29 -28.62 -8.07 -16.05
CA THR A 29 -28.33 -9.43 -15.57
C THR A 29 -29.55 -10.36 -15.61
N GLN A 30 -30.76 -9.82 -15.48
CA GLN A 30 -32.04 -10.55 -15.44
C GLN A 30 -32.02 -11.70 -14.42
N ARG A 31 -31.31 -11.52 -13.31
CA ARG A 31 -31.12 -12.56 -12.27
C ARG A 31 -32.24 -12.61 -11.25
N PHE A 32 -33.02 -11.54 -11.14
CA PHE A 32 -34.15 -11.43 -10.23
C PHE A 32 -35.43 -11.13 -11.01
N GLU A 33 -36.54 -11.74 -10.61
CA GLU A 33 -37.85 -11.50 -11.20
C GLU A 33 -38.48 -10.18 -10.71
N HIS A 34 -37.99 -9.64 -9.60
CA HIS A 34 -38.55 -8.44 -8.99
C HIS A 34 -38.06 -7.17 -9.67
N GLU A 35 -38.97 -6.22 -9.87
CA GLU A 35 -38.67 -4.90 -10.43
C GLU A 35 -38.01 -3.95 -9.41
N SER A 36 -38.09 -4.26 -8.12
CA SER A 36 -37.54 -3.41 -7.04
C SER A 36 -36.80 -4.24 -6.01
N VAL A 37 -35.72 -3.66 -5.47
CA VAL A 37 -34.94 -4.28 -4.38
C VAL A 37 -35.79 -4.53 -3.14
N HIS A 38 -36.82 -3.71 -2.91
CA HIS A 38 -37.70 -3.77 -1.74
C HIS A 38 -38.68 -4.94 -1.79
N HIS A 39 -38.81 -5.58 -2.95
CA HIS A 39 -39.58 -6.81 -3.13
C HIS A 39 -38.68 -8.05 -3.12
N ALA A 40 -37.35 -7.89 -3.13
CA ALA A 40 -36.40 -8.99 -3.11
C ALA A 40 -36.16 -9.49 -1.67
N PHE A 41 -35.92 -10.80 -1.53
CA PHE A 41 -35.52 -11.36 -0.24
C PHE A 41 -34.17 -10.83 0.21
N PHE A 42 -34.07 -10.60 1.53
CA PHE A 42 -32.81 -10.26 2.18
C PHE A 42 -31.76 -11.36 1.92
N PRO A 43 -30.51 -11.01 1.57
CA PRO A 43 -29.50 -11.99 1.23
C PRO A 43 -29.17 -12.88 2.44
N LYS A 44 -29.00 -14.18 2.17
CA LYS A 44 -28.54 -15.15 3.16
C LYS A 44 -27.05 -15.45 2.92
N ALA A 45 -26.30 -15.60 4.00
CA ALA A 45 -24.90 -16.00 3.91
C ALA A 45 -24.82 -17.45 3.40
N ASP A 46 -23.90 -17.68 2.47
CA ASP A 46 -23.51 -19.02 2.05
C ASP A 46 -22.19 -19.36 2.76
N GLU A 47 -22.26 -20.27 3.73
CA GLU A 47 -21.08 -20.66 4.51
C GLU A 47 -20.06 -21.44 3.68
N SER A 48 -20.47 -22.04 2.55
CA SER A 48 -19.59 -22.85 1.71
C SER A 48 -18.53 -22.04 0.97
N VAL A 49 -18.78 -20.73 0.77
CA VAL A 49 -17.85 -19.82 0.11
C VAL A 49 -16.96 -19.05 1.10
N ILE A 50 -17.18 -19.20 2.41
CA ILE A 50 -16.37 -18.55 3.45
C ILE A 50 -14.99 -19.23 3.49
N ASN A 51 -13.94 -18.45 3.23
CA ASN A 51 -12.57 -18.95 3.20
C ASN A 51 -11.65 -18.09 4.08
N LEU A 52 -11.56 -18.47 5.36
CA LEU A 52 -10.74 -17.76 6.36
C LEU A 52 -9.26 -17.69 5.97
N ALA A 53 -8.73 -18.70 5.25
CA ALA A 53 -7.35 -18.67 4.78
C ALA A 53 -7.14 -17.63 3.67
N LEU A 54 -8.13 -17.42 2.79
CA LEU A 54 -8.11 -16.32 1.83
C LEU A 54 -8.23 -14.96 2.53
N GLU A 55 -9.11 -14.83 3.50
CA GLU A 55 -9.27 -13.60 4.28
C GLU A 55 -7.97 -13.21 4.99
N LYS A 56 -7.30 -14.16 5.64
CA LYS A 56 -5.98 -13.94 6.27
C LYS A 56 -4.94 -13.45 5.27
N ARG A 57 -4.89 -14.05 4.07
CA ARG A 57 -3.99 -13.63 2.98
C ARG A 57 -4.30 -12.22 2.47
N MET A 58 -5.57 -11.90 2.27
CA MET A 58 -6.00 -10.57 1.83
C MET A 58 -5.73 -9.51 2.88
N GLN A 59 -5.90 -9.83 4.17
CA GLN A 59 -5.55 -8.93 5.26
C GLN A 59 -4.04 -8.64 5.28
N LEU A 60 -3.20 -9.67 5.11
CA LEU A 60 -1.75 -9.51 4.97
C LEU A 60 -1.39 -8.59 3.79
N ALA A 61 -2.05 -8.77 2.63
CA ALA A 61 -1.83 -7.91 1.46
C ALA A 61 -2.21 -6.46 1.75
N GLN A 62 -3.38 -6.22 2.35
CA GLN A 62 -3.84 -4.87 2.71
C GLN A 62 -2.91 -4.19 3.72
N ASP A 63 -2.44 -4.93 4.72
CA ASP A 63 -1.53 -4.41 5.73
C ASP A 63 -0.15 -4.10 5.13
N ALA A 64 0.39 -4.97 4.28
CA ALA A 64 1.63 -4.73 3.56
C ALA A 64 1.52 -3.50 2.65
N CYS A 65 0.44 -3.38 1.86
CA CYS A 65 0.18 -2.21 1.03
C CYS A 65 0.11 -0.94 1.87
N SER A 66 -0.64 -0.97 2.97
CA SER A 66 -0.79 0.19 3.86
C SER A 66 0.56 0.63 4.44
N LEU A 67 1.41 -0.31 4.85
CA LEU A 67 2.76 -0.03 5.33
C LEU A 67 3.62 0.60 4.23
N VAL A 68 3.70 -0.01 3.04
CA VAL A 68 4.48 0.55 1.92
C VAL A 68 4.01 1.96 1.54
N LEU A 69 2.70 2.19 1.46
CA LEU A 69 2.13 3.49 1.14
C LEU A 69 2.43 4.53 2.23
N SER A 70 2.42 4.12 3.51
CA SER A 70 2.79 5.00 4.62
C SER A 70 4.27 5.40 4.56
N LEU A 71 5.16 4.46 4.21
CA LEU A 71 6.59 4.71 4.03
C LEU A 71 6.84 5.67 2.87
N ARG A 72 6.21 5.42 1.71
CA ARG A 72 6.22 6.34 0.56
C ARG A 72 5.80 7.75 0.94
N LYS A 73 4.73 7.90 1.73
CA LYS A 73 4.25 9.20 2.21
C LYS A 73 5.28 9.88 3.12
N LYS A 74 5.94 9.12 4.00
CA LYS A 74 6.97 9.64 4.93
C LYS A 74 8.14 10.27 4.18
N VAL A 75 8.58 9.67 3.07
CA VAL A 75 9.66 10.20 2.20
C VAL A 75 9.16 11.00 0.99
N ASN A 76 7.87 11.32 0.93
CA ASN A 76 7.24 12.11 -0.13
C ASN A 76 7.40 11.53 -1.57
N ILE A 77 7.46 10.20 -1.70
CA ILE A 77 7.50 9.51 -3.00
C ILE A 77 6.06 9.16 -3.43
N LYS A 78 5.63 9.65 -4.59
CA LYS A 78 4.30 9.34 -5.15
C LYS A 78 4.19 7.87 -5.57
N VAL A 79 3.02 7.25 -5.47
CA VAL A 79 2.80 5.85 -5.91
C VAL A 79 3.11 5.64 -7.40
N ARG A 80 2.86 6.66 -8.24
CA ARG A 80 3.20 6.61 -9.67
C ARG A 80 4.70 6.53 -9.96
N GLN A 81 5.56 6.92 -9.00
CA GLN A 81 6.99 6.66 -9.06
C GLN A 81 7.24 5.20 -8.67
N PRO A 82 7.60 4.31 -9.61
CA PRO A 82 7.94 2.94 -9.27
C PRO A 82 9.15 2.89 -8.36
N LEU A 83 9.18 1.87 -7.50
CA LEU A 83 10.32 1.55 -6.65
C LEU A 83 10.79 0.13 -6.94
N GLN A 84 12.06 -0.13 -6.67
CA GLN A 84 12.70 -1.38 -7.07
C GLN A 84 12.19 -2.56 -6.25
N LYS A 85 12.37 -2.50 -4.93
CA LYS A 85 12.19 -3.64 -4.04
C LYS A 85 11.50 -3.26 -2.74
N VAL A 86 10.75 -4.22 -2.22
CA VAL A 86 10.26 -4.24 -0.84
C VAL A 86 10.74 -5.52 -0.18
N PHE A 87 11.31 -5.41 1.01
CA PHE A 87 11.73 -6.53 1.82
C PHE A 87 10.69 -6.80 2.91
N ILE A 88 10.31 -8.07 3.06
CA ILE A 88 9.36 -8.50 4.09
C ILE A 88 9.97 -9.70 4.83
N PRO A 89 10.40 -9.53 6.09
CA PRO A 89 10.74 -10.67 6.94
C PRO A 89 9.52 -11.54 7.18
N ALA A 90 9.60 -12.79 6.78
CA ALA A 90 8.60 -13.79 7.12
C ALA A 90 8.99 -14.45 8.45
N MET A 91 8.07 -14.43 9.42
CA MET A 91 8.29 -15.04 10.74
C MET A 91 8.32 -16.56 10.68
N ASP A 92 7.57 -17.14 9.75
CA ASP A 92 7.48 -18.56 9.51
C ASP A 92 7.24 -18.87 8.02
N ALA A 93 7.29 -20.15 7.66
CA ALA A 93 7.04 -20.60 6.30
C ALA A 93 5.59 -20.34 5.82
N GLU A 94 4.61 -20.37 6.74
CA GLU A 94 3.21 -20.14 6.41
C GLU A 94 2.99 -18.70 5.95
N MET A 95 3.57 -17.73 6.65
CA MET A 95 3.55 -16.32 6.31
C MET A 95 4.25 -16.06 4.97
N ALA A 96 5.41 -16.69 4.75
CA ALA A 96 6.13 -16.59 3.48
C ALA A 96 5.26 -17.07 2.30
N ASP A 97 4.63 -18.24 2.44
CA ASP A 97 3.75 -18.80 1.41
C ASP A 97 2.50 -17.94 1.19
N ASN A 98 1.89 -17.45 2.26
CA ASN A 98 0.75 -16.55 2.20
C ASN A 98 1.07 -15.26 1.45
N ILE A 99 2.24 -14.65 1.69
CA ILE A 99 2.67 -13.42 0.99
C ILE A 99 2.94 -13.71 -0.49
N ARG A 100 3.59 -14.84 -0.83
CA ARG A 100 3.82 -15.23 -2.23
C ARG A 100 2.52 -15.34 -3.02
N LEU A 101 1.45 -15.86 -2.41
CA LEU A 101 0.14 -15.99 -3.05
C LEU A 101 -0.55 -14.65 -3.34
N VAL A 102 -0.16 -13.57 -2.66
CA VAL A 102 -0.73 -12.22 -2.83
C VAL A 102 0.30 -11.18 -3.31
N GLU A 103 1.49 -11.64 -3.70
CA GLU A 103 2.63 -10.79 -4.07
C GLU A 103 2.29 -9.81 -5.18
N GLU A 104 1.62 -10.29 -6.23
CA GLU A 104 1.22 -9.48 -7.38
C GLU A 104 0.21 -8.38 -7.01
N ILE A 105 -0.66 -8.63 -6.03
CA ILE A 105 -1.59 -7.60 -5.52
C ILE A 105 -0.77 -6.50 -4.85
N ILE A 106 0.17 -6.87 -3.98
CA ILE A 106 1.00 -5.90 -3.26
C ILE A 106 1.84 -5.10 -4.25
N LYS A 107 2.49 -5.74 -5.23
CA LYS A 107 3.30 -5.09 -6.26
C LYS A 107 2.49 -4.11 -7.11
N THR A 108 1.27 -4.50 -7.50
CA THR A 108 0.40 -3.66 -8.34
C THR A 108 -0.09 -2.44 -7.58
N GLU A 109 -0.61 -2.63 -6.35
CA GLU A 109 -1.16 -1.55 -5.54
C GLU A 109 -0.09 -0.57 -5.05
N THR A 110 1.11 -1.06 -4.76
CA THR A 110 2.22 -0.24 -4.24
C THR A 110 3.20 0.21 -5.30
N ASN A 111 3.04 -0.27 -6.54
CA ASN A 111 3.91 -0.02 -7.67
C ASN A 111 5.40 -0.29 -7.39
N VAL A 112 5.67 -1.48 -6.84
CA VAL A 112 7.01 -1.98 -6.56
C VAL A 112 7.31 -3.12 -7.54
N LYS A 113 8.54 -3.20 -8.05
CA LYS A 113 8.92 -4.20 -9.07
C LYS A 113 9.08 -5.60 -8.50
N GLU A 114 9.53 -5.71 -7.26
CA GLU A 114 9.87 -7.00 -6.63
C GLU A 114 9.59 -6.99 -5.12
N ILE A 115 9.15 -8.13 -4.59
CA ILE A 115 9.06 -8.37 -3.15
C ILE A 115 10.06 -9.46 -2.79
N GLU A 116 10.97 -9.13 -1.89
CA GLU A 116 12.00 -10.04 -1.41
C GLU A 116 11.67 -10.49 0.01
N LEU A 117 11.45 -11.80 0.18
CA LEU A 117 11.16 -12.38 1.49
C LEU A 117 12.45 -12.71 2.23
N LEU A 118 12.59 -12.17 3.44
CA LEU A 118 13.72 -12.44 4.32
C LEU A 118 13.34 -13.47 5.38
N ALA A 119 14.31 -14.27 5.84
CA ALA A 119 14.13 -15.17 6.97
C ALA A 119 13.94 -14.38 8.29
N ALA A 120 13.29 -14.98 9.29
CA ALA A 120 13.01 -14.33 10.57
C ALA A 120 14.28 -13.87 11.32
N ASP A 121 15.39 -14.58 11.15
CA ASP A 121 16.69 -14.34 11.77
C ASP A 121 17.63 -13.47 10.90
N ASN A 122 17.08 -12.75 9.91
CA ASN A 122 17.90 -11.92 9.04
C ASN A 122 18.60 -10.79 9.82
N ASP A 123 19.85 -10.52 9.44
CA ASP A 123 20.64 -9.41 9.99
C ASP A 123 20.25 -8.03 9.40
N PHE A 124 19.39 -8.01 8.38
CA PHE A 124 19.02 -6.80 7.67
C PHE A 124 18.09 -5.92 8.51
N ILE A 125 17.08 -6.51 9.18
CA ILE A 125 16.10 -5.78 9.99
C ILE A 125 16.26 -6.14 11.47
N ARG A 126 16.98 -5.29 12.21
CA ARG A 126 17.12 -5.41 13.67
C ARG A 126 16.07 -4.56 14.36
N LYS A 127 15.14 -5.20 15.07
CA LYS A 127 14.18 -4.50 15.95
C LYS A 127 14.94 -4.13 17.22
N LYS A 128 14.92 -2.86 17.59
CA LYS A 128 15.34 -2.36 18.89
C LYS A 128 14.11 -2.00 19.69
N ALA A 129 14.04 -2.46 20.93
CA ALA A 129 13.03 -2.01 21.85
C ALA A 129 13.53 -0.76 22.58
N LYS A 130 12.68 0.25 22.69
CA LYS A 130 12.90 1.43 23.54
C LYS A 130 11.86 1.43 24.63
N ALA A 131 12.26 1.74 25.86
CA ALA A 131 11.32 1.86 26.97
C ALA A 131 10.29 2.98 26.67
N ASN A 132 9.01 2.72 26.89
CA ASN A 132 8.01 3.77 26.92
C ASN A 132 8.11 4.51 28.26
N PHE A 133 8.75 5.68 28.22
CA PHE A 133 9.06 6.49 29.41
C PHE A 133 7.80 6.92 30.17
N LYS A 134 6.63 7.00 29.52
CA LYS A 134 5.36 7.44 30.14
C LYS A 134 4.71 6.35 30.99
N THR A 135 4.75 5.09 30.53
CA THR A 135 4.14 3.94 31.20
C THR A 135 5.10 3.33 32.22
N LEU A 136 6.34 3.03 31.80
CA LEU A 136 7.36 2.45 32.68
C LEU A 136 7.87 3.43 33.75
N GLY A 137 7.89 4.73 33.46
CA GLY A 137 8.31 5.75 34.43
C GLY A 137 7.44 5.76 35.69
N LYS A 138 6.13 5.50 35.56
CA LYS A 138 5.20 5.41 36.69
C LYS A 138 5.36 4.12 37.49
N LYS A 139 5.72 3.01 36.82
CA LYS A 139 5.85 1.67 37.43
C LYS A 139 7.19 1.47 38.15
N LEU A 140 8.30 1.97 37.58
CA LEU A 140 9.66 1.56 37.98
C LEU A 140 10.51 2.66 38.61
N GLY A 141 10.08 3.93 38.56
CA GLY A 141 10.76 5.06 39.22
C GLY A 141 12.29 5.04 39.07
N PRO A 142 13.07 4.83 40.16
CA PRO A 142 14.53 4.82 40.11
C PRO A 142 15.15 3.64 39.33
N LYS A 143 14.44 2.51 39.18
CA LYS A 143 14.90 1.34 38.40
C LYS A 143 14.68 1.51 36.89
N MET A 144 14.09 2.63 36.45
CA MET A 144 13.78 2.87 35.05
C MET A 144 15.03 2.93 34.16
N LYS A 145 16.15 3.51 34.63
CA LYS A 145 17.40 3.53 33.85
C LYS A 145 17.95 2.14 33.57
N TRP A 146 17.81 1.23 34.54
CA TRP A 146 18.18 -0.18 34.36
C TRP A 146 17.24 -0.87 33.37
N ALA A 147 15.92 -0.68 33.53
CA ALA A 147 14.93 -1.26 32.63
C ALA A 147 15.10 -0.76 31.19
N ALA A 148 15.36 0.54 30.98
CA ALA A 148 15.63 1.10 29.65
C ALA A 148 16.86 0.47 29.00
N ALA A 149 17.97 0.31 29.75
CA ALA A 149 19.19 -0.31 29.24
C ALA A 149 19.04 -1.82 28.96
N ALA A 150 18.20 -2.52 29.71
CA ALA A 150 17.89 -3.93 29.48
C ALA A 150 16.93 -4.11 28.31
N ILE A 151 15.92 -3.24 28.15
CA ILE A 151 15.00 -3.21 27.00
C ILE A 151 15.77 -2.93 25.70
N GLU A 152 16.73 -2.01 25.72
CA GLU A 152 17.55 -1.64 24.54
C GLU A 152 18.49 -2.77 24.07
N LYS A 153 18.74 -3.77 24.93
CA LYS A 153 19.56 -4.95 24.62
C LYS A 153 18.75 -6.19 24.25
N MET A 154 17.41 -6.10 24.21
CA MET A 154 16.56 -7.22 23.82
C MET A 154 16.76 -7.57 22.34
N ASP A 155 16.77 -8.87 22.04
CA ASP A 155 16.76 -9.37 20.67
C ASP A 155 15.32 -9.46 20.13
N ASN A 156 15.18 -9.73 18.83
CA ASN A 156 13.88 -9.83 18.17
C ASN A 156 12.97 -10.87 18.85
N ALA A 157 13.53 -11.99 19.33
CA ALA A 157 12.77 -13.08 19.94
C ALA A 157 12.19 -12.67 21.30
N VAL A 158 12.97 -11.98 22.13
CA VAL A 158 12.50 -11.45 23.42
C VAL A 158 11.48 -10.34 23.21
N ILE A 159 11.67 -9.46 22.22
CA ILE A 159 10.68 -8.43 21.87
C ILE A 159 9.33 -9.07 21.52
N GLU A 160 9.32 -10.14 20.73
CA GLU A 160 8.10 -10.84 20.36
C GLU A 160 7.41 -11.52 21.56
N GLN A 161 8.18 -12.04 22.52
CA GLN A 161 7.62 -12.58 23.76
C GLN A 161 6.92 -11.50 24.59
N VAL A 162 7.51 -10.30 24.71
CA VAL A 162 6.91 -9.16 25.44
C VAL A 162 5.63 -8.66 24.76
N LEU A 163 5.54 -8.77 23.43
CA LEU A 163 4.34 -8.41 22.69
C LEU A 163 3.21 -9.42 22.86
N ALA A 164 3.54 -10.71 23.00
CA ALA A 164 2.56 -11.78 23.13
C ALA A 164 1.98 -11.89 24.55
N ALA A 165 2.79 -11.63 25.57
CA ALA A 165 2.40 -11.80 26.98
C ALA A 165 3.24 -10.92 27.92
N GLU A 166 2.84 -10.90 29.20
CA GLU A 166 3.65 -10.30 30.26
C GLU A 166 5.02 -10.99 30.36
N TYR A 167 6.09 -10.19 30.30
CA TYR A 167 7.46 -10.67 30.32
C TYR A 167 8.18 -10.19 31.59
N VAL A 168 8.88 -11.10 32.26
CA VAL A 168 9.64 -10.81 33.47
C VAL A 168 11.10 -10.52 33.10
N MET A 169 11.53 -9.26 33.29
CA MET A 169 12.86 -8.82 32.88
C MET A 169 13.99 -9.28 33.80
N ASN A 170 13.73 -9.48 35.09
CA ASN A 170 14.74 -9.66 36.13
C ASN A 170 14.74 -11.07 36.72
N GLY A 171 14.64 -12.10 35.87
CA GLY A 171 14.60 -13.50 36.29
C GLY A 171 15.76 -13.92 37.20
N ALA A 172 16.96 -13.36 36.98
CA ALA A 172 18.15 -13.65 37.78
C ALA A 172 18.13 -12.95 39.15
N GLU A 173 17.65 -11.70 39.22
CA GLU A 173 17.57 -10.92 40.45
C GLU A 173 16.39 -11.34 41.34
N ILE A 174 15.35 -11.93 40.77
CA ILE A 174 14.28 -12.63 41.53
C ILE A 174 14.87 -13.79 42.33
N ALA A 175 15.81 -14.55 41.75
CA ALA A 175 16.53 -15.60 42.47
C ALA A 175 17.40 -15.06 43.62
N ALA A 176 17.73 -13.76 43.60
CA ALA A 176 18.43 -13.04 44.66
C ALA A 176 17.50 -12.29 45.64
N GLY A 177 16.17 -12.43 45.50
CA GLY A 177 15.17 -11.88 46.44
C GLY A 177 14.56 -10.52 46.05
N GLU A 178 14.78 -10.02 44.83
CA GLU A 178 14.13 -8.80 44.35
C GLU A 178 12.70 -9.03 43.83
N SER A 179 11.84 -8.01 43.95
CA SER A 179 10.49 -8.03 43.37
C SER A 179 10.51 -8.16 41.84
N PRO A 180 9.58 -8.90 41.23
CA PRO A 180 9.53 -9.08 39.79
C PRO A 180 9.23 -7.78 39.06
N ILE A 181 10.01 -7.49 38.01
CA ILE A 181 9.79 -6.40 37.07
C ILE A 181 9.10 -6.99 35.84
N ILE A 182 7.80 -6.75 35.75
CA ILE A 182 6.94 -7.24 34.66
C ILE A 182 6.73 -6.09 33.68
N ILE A 183 6.95 -6.38 32.40
CA ILE A 183 6.66 -5.47 31.30
C ILE A 183 5.69 -6.11 30.30
N ASN A 184 4.99 -5.29 29.55
CA ASN A 184 4.07 -5.71 28.51
C ASN A 184 4.24 -4.88 27.23
N ALA A 185 3.42 -5.16 26.21
CA ALA A 185 3.47 -4.45 24.93
C ALA A 185 3.34 -2.91 25.04
N GLU A 186 2.60 -2.38 26.03
CA GLU A 186 2.42 -0.92 26.20
C GLU A 186 3.65 -0.22 26.82
N ASP A 187 4.52 -1.02 27.42
CA ASP A 187 5.72 -0.57 28.11
C ASP A 187 6.93 -0.45 27.16
N ILE A 188 6.83 -0.96 25.92
CA ILE A 188 7.89 -0.90 24.91
C ILE A 188 7.42 -0.16 23.65
N GLU A 189 8.27 0.71 23.11
CA GLU A 189 8.20 1.22 21.74
C GLU A 189 9.21 0.47 20.88
N ILE A 190 8.75 -0.22 19.83
CA ILE A 190 9.64 -0.88 18.87
C ILE A 190 10.14 0.16 17.88
N ILE A 191 11.46 0.25 17.76
CA ILE A 191 12.18 1.04 16.78
C ILE A 191 12.93 0.05 15.89
N THR A 192 13.13 0.38 14.63
CA THR A 192 14.02 -0.40 13.76
C THR A 192 15.26 0.43 13.47
N ASP A 193 16.42 -0.21 13.36
CA ASP A 193 17.64 0.49 12.94
C ASP A 193 17.44 1.17 11.57
N GLU A 194 17.96 2.39 11.44
CA GLU A 194 17.97 3.11 10.16
C GLU A 194 19.00 2.48 9.24
N ILE A 195 18.52 1.98 8.08
CA ILE A 195 19.38 1.45 7.03
C ILE A 195 19.42 2.51 5.92
N PRO A 196 20.60 3.06 5.57
CA PRO A 196 20.69 4.06 4.51
C PRO A 196 20.05 3.57 3.20
N GLY A 197 19.14 4.36 2.63
CA GLY A 197 18.40 4.02 1.41
C GLY A 197 17.15 3.17 1.62
N TYR A 198 16.82 2.81 2.86
CA TYR A 198 15.62 2.05 3.18
C TYR A 198 14.78 2.72 4.27
N GLU A 199 13.48 2.57 4.15
CA GLU A 199 12.51 3.00 5.16
C GLU A 199 11.78 1.79 5.71
N ILE A 200 11.62 1.72 7.03
CA ILE A 200 11.08 0.53 7.68
C ILE A 200 9.85 0.88 8.51
N ALA A 201 8.81 0.07 8.40
CA ALA A 201 7.62 0.17 9.23
C ALA A 201 7.09 -1.22 9.58
N GLY A 202 6.45 -1.33 10.75
CA GLY A 202 5.82 -2.57 11.20
C GLY A 202 4.40 -2.35 11.71
N LYS A 203 3.59 -3.41 11.62
CA LYS A 203 2.24 -3.51 12.19
C LYS A 203 2.04 -4.92 12.72
N GLY A 204 2.01 -5.07 14.05
CA GLY A 204 1.93 -6.38 14.68
C GLY A 204 3.13 -7.26 14.30
N SER A 205 2.86 -8.44 13.75
CA SER A 205 3.87 -9.37 13.25
C SER A 205 4.47 -8.98 11.88
N LEU A 206 3.81 -8.13 11.10
CA LEU A 206 4.26 -7.75 9.77
C LEU A 206 5.25 -6.60 9.83
N THR A 207 6.40 -6.74 9.19
CA THR A 207 7.41 -5.68 9.00
C THR A 207 7.72 -5.54 7.52
N VAL A 208 7.88 -4.30 7.05
CA VAL A 208 8.17 -3.96 5.66
C VAL A 208 9.34 -2.99 5.64
N ALA A 209 10.37 -3.29 4.86
CA ALA A 209 11.42 -2.36 4.50
C ALA A 209 11.33 -2.00 3.01
N LEU A 210 11.18 -0.72 2.72
CA LEU A 210 11.03 -0.18 1.37
C LEU A 210 12.38 0.39 0.89
N ASP A 211 12.87 -0.07 -0.25
CA ASP A 211 13.98 0.57 -0.95
C ASP A 211 13.50 1.90 -1.56
N VAL A 212 14.05 3.01 -1.09
CA VAL A 212 13.69 4.36 -1.53
C VAL A 212 14.66 4.91 -2.58
N THR A 213 15.59 4.08 -3.06
CA THR A 213 16.55 4.45 -4.10
C THR A 213 15.86 4.57 -5.46
N ILE A 214 15.90 5.76 -6.05
CA ILE A 214 15.36 6.01 -7.39
C ILE A 214 16.50 5.98 -8.40
N THR A 215 16.57 4.93 -9.21
CA THR A 215 17.48 4.84 -10.35
C THR A 215 16.98 5.67 -11.52
N GLU A 216 17.84 5.99 -12.48
CA GLU A 216 17.46 6.74 -13.69
C GLU A 216 16.34 6.04 -14.47
N ALA A 217 16.40 4.71 -14.61
CA ALA A 217 15.35 3.93 -15.25
C ALA A 217 14.00 4.04 -14.52
N LEU A 218 14.00 3.97 -13.18
CA LEU A 218 12.79 4.15 -12.38
C LEU A 218 12.26 5.57 -12.49
N GLN A 219 13.13 6.57 -12.52
CA GLN A 219 12.76 7.97 -12.70
C GLN A 219 12.10 8.20 -14.07
N ASN A 220 12.67 7.65 -15.13
CA ASN A 220 12.11 7.72 -16.49
C ASN A 220 10.73 7.07 -16.58
N GLU A 221 10.56 5.90 -15.97
CA GLU A 221 9.26 5.23 -15.90
C GLU A 221 8.24 6.06 -15.09
N GLY A 222 8.67 6.66 -13.98
CA GLY A 222 7.87 7.57 -13.17
C GLY A 222 7.39 8.80 -13.94
N ASN A 223 8.26 9.38 -14.78
CA ASN A 223 7.92 10.48 -15.68
C ASN A 223 6.85 10.06 -16.70
N ALA A 224 7.00 8.89 -17.31
CA ALA A 224 6.03 8.35 -18.25
C ALA A 224 4.65 8.13 -17.59
N ARG A 225 4.62 7.57 -16.38
CA ARG A 225 3.38 7.33 -15.61
C ARG A 225 2.69 8.60 -15.16
N GLU A 226 3.46 9.58 -14.70
CA GLU A 226 2.92 10.90 -14.36
C GLU A 226 2.36 11.58 -15.61
N PHE A 227 3.06 11.50 -16.75
CA PHE A 227 2.58 12.02 -18.03
C PHE A 227 1.25 11.38 -18.48
N VAL A 228 1.14 10.04 -18.43
CA VAL A 228 -0.11 9.32 -18.70
C VAL A 228 -1.25 9.87 -17.85
N ASN A 229 -1.02 10.04 -16.54
CA ASN A 229 -2.03 10.59 -15.63
C ASN A 229 -2.46 12.02 -16.03
N ARG A 230 -1.52 12.88 -16.46
CA ARG A 230 -1.86 14.23 -16.93
C ARG A 230 -2.67 14.23 -18.23
N VAL A 231 -2.31 13.37 -19.18
CA VAL A 231 -3.08 13.23 -20.43
C VAL A 231 -4.47 12.67 -20.17
N GLN A 232 -4.62 11.70 -19.26
CA GLN A 232 -5.92 11.16 -18.87
C GLN A 232 -6.82 12.23 -18.22
N ASN A 233 -6.25 13.12 -17.41
CA ASN A 233 -6.99 14.27 -16.87
C ASN A 233 -7.44 15.22 -17.99
N ILE A 234 -6.58 15.52 -18.97
CA ILE A 234 -6.96 16.33 -20.14
C ILE A 234 -8.14 15.68 -20.89
N ARG A 235 -8.11 14.35 -21.11
CA ARG A 235 -9.20 13.62 -21.76
C ARG A 235 -10.52 13.79 -21.01
N LYS A 236 -10.48 13.61 -19.68
CA LYS A 236 -11.64 13.76 -18.80
C LYS A 236 -12.21 15.18 -18.83
N ASP A 237 -11.34 16.18 -18.71
CA ASP A 237 -11.73 17.60 -18.70
C ASP A 237 -12.26 18.06 -20.06
N SER A 238 -11.81 17.40 -21.14
CA SER A 238 -12.28 17.62 -22.51
C SER A 238 -13.55 16.82 -22.85
N GLY A 239 -14.09 16.04 -21.91
CA GLY A 239 -15.32 15.26 -22.10
C GLY A 239 -15.18 14.04 -23.00
N PHE A 240 -13.98 13.47 -23.12
CA PHE A 240 -13.74 12.29 -23.95
C PHE A 240 -14.23 11.02 -23.24
N GLU A 241 -14.68 10.04 -24.03
CA GLU A 241 -15.03 8.72 -23.53
C GLU A 241 -13.77 7.89 -23.23
N LEU A 242 -13.90 6.89 -22.36
CA LEU A 242 -12.78 6.02 -21.97
C LEU A 242 -12.19 5.26 -23.16
N THR A 243 -13.01 4.94 -24.16
CA THR A 243 -12.67 4.16 -25.36
C THR A 243 -12.16 5.01 -26.52
N ASP A 244 -12.20 6.34 -26.39
CA ASP A 244 -11.79 7.24 -27.47
C ASP A 244 -10.30 7.11 -27.79
N ARG A 245 -9.97 7.06 -29.08
CA ARG A 245 -8.58 7.15 -29.54
C ARG A 245 -8.16 8.59 -29.75
N ILE A 246 -6.90 8.88 -29.46
CA ILE A 246 -6.37 10.24 -29.49
C ILE A 246 -5.04 10.34 -30.23
N ASP A 247 -4.72 11.54 -30.66
CA ASP A 247 -3.40 11.95 -31.12
C ASP A 247 -2.83 12.97 -30.13
N VAL A 248 -1.58 12.77 -29.72
CA VAL A 248 -0.93 13.60 -28.69
C VAL A 248 0.30 14.29 -29.26
N THR A 249 0.32 15.62 -29.13
CA THR A 249 1.46 16.45 -29.49
C THR A 249 2.00 17.12 -28.23
N VAL A 250 3.30 16.99 -28.00
CA VAL A 250 3.99 17.50 -26.81
C VAL A 250 5.08 18.48 -27.23
N SER A 251 5.24 19.58 -26.49
CA SER A 251 6.36 20.48 -26.70
C SER A 251 7.68 19.80 -26.33
N GLU A 252 8.75 20.03 -27.09
CA GLU A 252 10.10 19.60 -26.70
C GLU A 252 10.44 20.08 -25.28
N ASN A 253 11.04 19.20 -24.47
CA ASN A 253 11.24 19.43 -23.04
C ASN A 253 12.30 18.49 -22.46
N ALA A 254 12.70 18.73 -21.21
CA ALA A 254 13.73 17.95 -20.52
C ALA A 254 13.40 16.46 -20.34
N LEU A 255 12.11 16.09 -20.34
CA LEU A 255 11.65 14.69 -20.18
C LEU A 255 11.50 13.94 -21.50
N GLN A 256 11.81 14.57 -22.64
CA GLN A 256 11.59 13.98 -23.96
C GLN A 256 12.25 12.62 -24.14
N SER A 257 13.49 12.42 -23.65
CA SER A 257 14.17 11.12 -23.69
C SER A 257 13.37 10.04 -22.95
N SER A 258 12.92 10.32 -21.73
CA SER A 258 12.12 9.40 -20.91
C SER A 258 10.78 9.06 -21.56
N LEU A 259 10.10 10.05 -22.16
CA LEU A 259 8.81 9.84 -22.82
C LEU A 259 8.96 9.06 -24.14
N ILE A 260 10.10 9.21 -24.84
CA ILE A 260 10.42 8.41 -26.02
C ILE A 260 10.72 6.96 -25.62
N GLU A 261 11.51 6.74 -24.57
CA GLU A 261 11.84 5.41 -24.04
C GLU A 261 10.58 4.60 -23.70
N PHE A 262 9.59 5.25 -23.09
CA PHE A 262 8.32 4.62 -22.68
C PHE A 262 7.16 4.89 -23.65
N LYS A 263 7.43 5.27 -24.91
CA LYS A 263 6.40 5.66 -25.89
C LYS A 263 5.31 4.61 -26.06
N ASP A 264 5.69 3.34 -26.23
CA ASP A 264 4.73 2.24 -26.45
C ASP A 264 3.83 2.00 -25.24
N TYR A 265 4.40 2.12 -24.03
CA TYR A 265 3.63 2.06 -22.79
C TYR A 265 2.63 3.22 -22.71
N ILE A 266 3.10 4.45 -22.92
CA ILE A 266 2.27 5.65 -22.88
C ILE A 266 1.10 5.49 -23.85
N CYS A 267 1.37 5.27 -25.15
CA CYS A 267 0.33 5.18 -26.18
C CYS A 267 -0.72 4.11 -25.87
N ARG A 268 -0.32 2.96 -25.32
CA ARG A 268 -1.26 1.92 -24.90
C ARG A 268 -2.18 2.39 -23.77
N GLU A 269 -1.62 2.98 -22.71
CA GLU A 269 -2.38 3.42 -21.54
C GLU A 269 -3.35 4.58 -21.85
N ILE A 270 -2.99 5.46 -22.79
CA ILE A 270 -3.83 6.61 -23.18
C ILE A 270 -4.63 6.39 -24.46
N LEU A 271 -4.64 5.17 -25.03
CA LEU A 271 -5.26 4.85 -26.33
C LEU A 271 -4.86 5.82 -27.44
N ALA A 272 -3.58 6.21 -27.49
CA ALA A 272 -3.08 7.12 -28.50
C ALA A 272 -2.63 6.40 -29.77
N ASN A 273 -3.00 6.94 -30.93
CA ASN A 273 -2.49 6.50 -32.23
C ASN A 273 -1.09 7.07 -32.49
N SER A 274 -0.80 8.27 -31.96
CA SER A 274 0.47 8.96 -32.12
C SER A 274 0.89 9.74 -30.88
N LEU A 275 2.20 9.79 -30.64
CA LEU A 275 2.86 10.67 -29.67
C LEU A 275 4.04 11.35 -30.39
N GLU A 276 3.88 12.64 -30.64
CA GLU A 276 4.82 13.46 -31.40
C GLU A 276 5.36 14.62 -30.58
N PHE A 277 6.64 14.95 -30.80
CA PHE A 277 7.31 16.07 -30.16
C PHE A 277 7.53 17.18 -31.17
N VAL A 278 7.17 18.41 -30.82
CA VAL A 278 7.33 19.60 -31.66
C VAL A 278 7.93 20.76 -30.87
N PRO A 279 8.67 21.69 -31.49
CA PRO A 279 9.27 22.82 -30.78
C PRO A 279 8.24 23.71 -30.07
N VAL A 280 7.07 23.93 -30.68
CA VAL A 280 5.99 24.75 -30.13
C VAL A 280 4.64 24.08 -30.41
N VAL A 281 3.84 23.92 -29.35
CA VAL A 281 2.48 23.39 -29.43
C VAL A 281 1.48 24.55 -29.45
N ASN A 282 0.77 24.72 -30.56
CA ASN A 282 -0.33 25.69 -30.67
C ASN A 282 -1.59 25.13 -29.99
N LYS A 283 -2.25 25.93 -29.13
CA LYS A 283 -3.44 25.53 -28.34
C LYS A 283 -3.21 24.36 -27.37
N GLY A 284 -1.97 24.15 -26.91
CA GLY A 284 -1.66 23.17 -25.87
C GLY A 284 -2.18 23.58 -24.50
N ILE A 285 -2.46 22.59 -23.66
CA ILE A 285 -2.72 22.75 -22.23
C ILE A 285 -1.39 22.59 -21.50
N SER A 286 -1.07 23.53 -20.60
CA SER A 286 0.12 23.43 -19.78
C SER A 286 -0.11 22.45 -18.64
N ILE A 287 0.79 21.46 -18.53
CA ILE A 287 0.78 20.44 -17.48
C ILE A 287 2.14 20.38 -16.79
N GLU A 288 2.13 19.97 -15.53
CA GLU A 288 3.34 19.73 -14.75
C GLU A 288 3.55 18.23 -14.54
N VAL A 289 4.72 17.73 -14.93
CA VAL A 289 5.16 16.34 -14.78
C VAL A 289 6.48 16.36 -14.02
N ASN A 290 6.46 15.94 -12.75
CA ASN A 290 7.64 15.86 -11.89
C ASN A 290 8.55 17.10 -11.99
N GLU A 291 7.99 18.28 -11.75
CA GLU A 291 8.65 19.61 -11.78
C GLU A 291 8.97 20.17 -13.17
N ALA A 292 8.80 19.38 -14.23
CA ALA A 292 8.90 19.88 -15.60
C ALA A 292 7.54 20.37 -16.10
N THR A 293 7.50 21.55 -16.72
CA THR A 293 6.31 22.08 -17.38
C THR A 293 6.34 21.71 -18.86
N LEU A 294 5.26 21.10 -19.34
CA LEU A 294 5.08 20.70 -20.74
C LEU A 294 3.79 21.31 -21.28
N ASN A 295 3.79 21.69 -22.55
CA ASN A 295 2.55 22.02 -23.26
C ASN A 295 2.12 20.82 -24.10
N VAL A 296 0.92 20.32 -23.83
CA VAL A 296 0.38 19.12 -24.48
C VAL A 296 -0.93 19.46 -25.18
N TYR A 297 -1.03 19.09 -26.44
CA TYR A 297 -2.27 19.13 -27.20
C TYR A 297 -2.77 17.70 -27.42
N VAL A 298 -4.03 17.47 -27.05
CA VAL A 298 -4.70 16.18 -27.21
C VAL A 298 -5.86 16.39 -28.16
N LYS A 299 -5.89 15.60 -29.24
CA LYS A 299 -6.95 15.64 -30.24
C LYS A 299 -7.62 14.28 -30.31
N LYS A 300 -8.95 14.24 -30.30
CA LYS A 300 -9.70 13.02 -30.62
C LYS A 300 -9.51 12.67 -32.10
N SER A 301 -9.08 11.45 -32.39
CA SER A 301 -8.89 10.95 -33.75
C SER A 301 -10.23 10.73 -34.46
#